data_AF-A0A966XAE2-F1
#
_entry.id   AF-A0A966XAE2-F1
#
_cell.length_a   1.000
_cell.length_b   1.000
_cell.length_c   1.000
_cell.angle_alpha   90.00
_cell.angle_beta   90.00
_cell.angle_gamma   90.00
#
_symmetry.space_group_name_H-M   'P 1'
#
loop_
_entity.id
_entity.type
_entity.pdbx_description
1 polymer ?
#
loop_
_entity_poly.entity_id
_entity_poly.type
_entity_poly.pdbx_seq_one_letter_code
_entity_poly.pdbx_strand_id
1 'polypeptide(L)'
;MAENCSPLQSQPDAKGEFFRLVAEQGHYGGRTFPTPTRQGLYVCTPGGTTLGALNTRDAGPLLEMLRTALERWDHLAVHATSEAPGEYDRFRPDRYPHGGLVLRAIARDLPREVDTRIDDWRKIAWNLDYAWFTREEAASLVPDPALPGATAEASPELVRRLGRFHLRDFVRGEPAPWPADALHEASLSSVVTGVSGDTVTVSLHGRIRLEAEFRWVRQGDGQSHASPCSFDATLSGEAEWDRMTGRFVRFDLAASGPRAGTQQYNNRPDDLGPAPMAVVFELAGDSPRDRTPPHTVLHAQYFGEPA
;
A
#
# COMPACT_ATOMS: atom_id res chain seq x y z
N MET A 1 6.29 -10.05 -13.62
CA MET A 1 6.29 -10.06 -12.14
C MET A 1 6.32 -8.60 -11.68
N ALA A 2 5.41 -8.17 -10.80
CA ALA A 2 5.49 -6.85 -10.18
C ALA A 2 6.44 -6.92 -8.98
N GLU A 3 7.25 -5.88 -8.78
CA GLU A 3 8.30 -5.83 -7.77
C GLU A 3 8.21 -4.55 -6.96
N ASN A 4 8.59 -4.60 -5.69
CA ASN A 4 8.75 -3.38 -4.89
C ASN A 4 10.00 -2.64 -5.38
N CYS A 5 9.85 -1.39 -5.81
CA CYS A 5 10.98 -0.60 -6.33
C CYS A 5 11.92 -0.10 -5.23
N SER A 6 11.49 -0.03 -3.96
CA SER A 6 12.30 0.48 -2.86
C SER A 6 13.59 -0.32 -2.64
N PRO A 7 13.56 -1.68 -2.61
CA PRO A 7 14.79 -2.49 -2.61
C PRO A 7 15.65 -2.32 -3.87
N LEU A 8 15.05 -2.24 -5.07
CA LEU A 8 15.78 -2.15 -6.34
C LEU A 8 16.71 -0.93 -6.41
N GLN A 9 16.36 0.13 -5.68
CA GLN A 9 17.15 1.36 -5.61
C GLN A 9 18.52 1.19 -4.93
N SER A 10 18.72 0.15 -4.12
CA SER A 10 19.95 -0.02 -3.32
C SER A 10 20.51 -1.43 -3.29
N GLN A 11 19.76 -2.46 -3.70
CA GLN A 11 20.25 -3.83 -3.63
C GLN A 11 21.47 -4.06 -4.55
N PRO A 12 22.54 -4.74 -4.08
CA PRO A 12 23.79 -4.90 -4.80
C PRO A 12 23.81 -6.15 -5.71
N ASP A 13 22.66 -6.55 -6.24
CA ASP A 13 22.54 -7.66 -7.19
C ASP A 13 22.28 -7.14 -8.61
N ALA A 14 22.37 -8.04 -9.59
CA ALA A 14 22.19 -7.71 -11.00
C ALA A 14 20.84 -7.05 -11.31
N LYS A 15 19.80 -7.28 -10.51
CA LYS A 15 18.49 -6.66 -10.68
C LYS A 15 18.45 -5.22 -10.22
N GLY A 16 19.01 -4.96 -9.04
CA GLY A 16 19.18 -3.60 -8.54
C GLY A 16 20.10 -2.79 -9.44
N GLU A 17 21.17 -3.41 -9.94
CA GLU A 17 22.07 -2.80 -10.92
C GLU A 17 21.35 -2.46 -12.23
N PHE A 18 20.56 -3.40 -12.77
CA PHE A 18 19.75 -3.16 -13.97
C PHE A 18 18.75 -2.01 -13.78
N PHE A 19 18.00 -2.01 -12.66
CA PHE A 19 17.04 -0.95 -12.39
C PHE A 19 17.71 0.42 -12.26
N ARG A 20 18.83 0.50 -11.54
CA ARG A 20 19.61 1.74 -11.42
C ARG A 20 20.16 2.18 -12.77
N LEU A 21 20.71 1.26 -13.57
CA LEU A 21 21.19 1.55 -14.93
C LEU A 21 20.13 2.26 -15.77
N VAL A 22 18.90 1.73 -15.78
CA VAL A 22 17.77 2.33 -16.53
C VAL A 22 17.39 3.69 -15.95
N ALA A 23 17.23 3.79 -14.62
CA ALA A 23 16.77 5.00 -13.96
C ALA A 23 17.75 6.18 -14.10
N GLU A 24 19.06 5.93 -13.99
CA GLU A 24 20.10 6.96 -14.12
C GLU A 24 20.26 7.49 -15.57
N GLN A 25 19.73 6.78 -16.57
CA GLN A 25 19.62 7.29 -17.95
C GLN A 25 18.32 8.07 -18.19
N GLY A 26 17.34 7.96 -17.28
CA GLY A 26 16.03 8.60 -17.40
C GLY A 26 16.00 10.04 -16.89
N HIS A 27 14.83 10.51 -16.45
CA HIS A 27 14.61 11.86 -15.89
C HIS A 27 15.31 12.11 -14.53
N TYR A 28 16.09 11.13 -14.06
CA TYR A 28 17.01 11.26 -12.92
C TYR A 28 18.47 11.44 -13.33
N GLY A 29 18.82 11.21 -14.60
CA GLY A 29 20.18 11.37 -15.11
C GLY A 29 20.69 12.80 -15.01
N GLY A 30 21.98 12.95 -14.73
CA GLY A 30 22.67 14.25 -14.67
C GLY A 30 22.41 15.08 -13.40
N ARG A 31 21.76 14.52 -12.39
CA ARG A 31 21.56 15.22 -11.10
C ARG A 31 22.87 15.30 -10.33
N THR A 32 23.17 16.50 -9.83
CA THR A 32 24.35 16.80 -9.00
C THR A 32 24.23 16.29 -7.57
N PHE A 33 23.03 15.90 -7.15
CA PHE A 33 22.76 15.30 -5.84
C PHE A 33 22.02 13.97 -6.02
N PRO A 34 22.49 12.88 -5.39
CA PRO A 34 21.79 11.60 -5.43
C PRO A 34 20.41 11.75 -4.77
N THR A 35 19.34 11.44 -5.50
CA THR A 35 18.00 11.38 -4.91
C THR A 35 17.68 9.94 -4.51
N PRO A 36 17.14 9.69 -3.31
CA PRO A 36 16.77 8.35 -2.86
C PRO A 36 15.44 7.87 -3.46
N THR A 37 14.90 8.59 -4.45
CA THR A 37 13.71 8.21 -5.21
C THR A 37 14.05 8.10 -6.68
N ARG A 38 13.55 7.04 -7.32
CA ARG A 38 13.61 6.78 -8.76
C ARG A 38 12.20 6.58 -9.34
N GLN A 39 11.20 7.24 -8.75
CA GLN A 39 9.80 7.16 -9.17
C GLN A 39 9.58 7.69 -10.59
N GLY A 40 8.87 6.91 -11.41
CA GLY A 40 8.47 7.31 -12.75
C GLY A 40 8.18 6.12 -13.65
N LEU A 41 7.96 6.44 -14.91
CA LEU A 41 7.69 5.52 -16.00
C LEU A 41 8.93 5.46 -16.89
N TYR A 42 9.38 4.25 -17.20
CA TYR A 42 10.57 4.01 -18.00
C TYR A 42 10.26 3.02 -19.12
N VAL A 43 10.77 3.30 -20.31
CA VAL A 43 10.82 2.37 -21.43
C VAL A 43 12.29 2.13 -21.70
N CYS A 44 12.71 0.87 -21.71
CA CYS A 44 14.10 0.49 -21.93
C CYS A 44 14.20 -0.79 -22.75
N THR A 45 15.36 -1.00 -23.37
CA THR A 45 15.71 -2.25 -24.05
C THR A 45 15.99 -3.34 -23.02
N PRO A 46 15.98 -4.63 -23.41
CA PRO A 46 16.39 -5.73 -22.54
C PRO A 46 17.82 -5.58 -21.98
N GLY A 47 18.70 -4.88 -22.70
CA GLY A 47 20.06 -4.55 -22.26
C GLY A 47 20.15 -3.34 -21.31
N GLY A 48 19.03 -2.70 -20.97
CA GLY A 48 18.98 -1.57 -20.02
C GLY A 48 19.22 -0.20 -20.65
N THR A 49 19.21 -0.07 -21.98
CA THR A 49 19.26 1.24 -22.64
C THR A 49 17.89 1.93 -22.54
N THR A 50 17.84 3.12 -21.96
CA THR A 50 16.59 3.87 -21.81
C THR A 50 16.16 4.52 -23.12
N LEU A 51 14.93 4.23 -23.56
CA LEU A 51 14.29 4.76 -24.76
C LEU A 51 13.34 5.91 -24.44
N GLY A 52 12.80 5.95 -23.22
CA GLY A 52 11.92 7.01 -22.73
C GLY A 52 11.81 6.97 -21.22
N ALA A 53 11.70 8.14 -20.59
CA ALA A 53 11.49 8.25 -19.16
C ALA A 53 10.69 9.52 -18.84
N LEU A 54 9.71 9.39 -17.95
CA LEU A 54 8.81 10.47 -17.56
C LEU A 54 8.25 10.21 -16.17
N ASN A 55 8.00 11.27 -15.40
CA ASN A 55 7.19 11.19 -14.18
C ASN A 55 5.91 12.01 -14.37
N THR A 56 4.84 11.37 -14.80
CA THR A 56 3.54 12.00 -15.05
C THR A 56 2.40 11.12 -14.52
N ARG A 57 1.26 11.75 -14.26
CA ARG A 57 -0.04 11.09 -14.07
C ARG A 57 -0.97 11.27 -15.27
N ASP A 58 -0.56 12.08 -16.26
CA ASP A 58 -1.35 12.41 -17.44
C ASP A 58 -1.08 11.39 -18.57
N ALA A 59 -2.17 10.85 -19.12
CA ALA A 59 -2.14 9.87 -20.20
C ALA A 59 -1.59 10.46 -21.51
N GLY A 60 -1.78 11.75 -21.79
CA GLY A 60 -1.32 12.39 -23.01
C GLY A 60 0.21 12.39 -23.14
N PRO A 61 0.94 13.04 -22.21
CA PRO A 61 2.41 13.00 -22.19
C PRO A 61 2.98 11.58 -22.10
N LEU A 62 2.30 10.67 -21.39
CA LEU A 62 2.69 9.25 -21.35
C LEU A 62 2.61 8.61 -22.75
N LEU A 63 1.49 8.79 -23.46
CA LEU A 63 1.31 8.24 -24.81
C LEU A 63 2.35 8.78 -25.79
N GLU A 64 2.66 10.07 -25.74
CA GLU A 64 3.69 10.67 -26.60
C GLU A 64 5.09 10.12 -26.29
N MET A 65 5.41 9.92 -25.01
CA MET A 65 6.67 9.30 -24.60
C MET A 65 6.76 7.83 -25.08
N LEU A 66 5.66 7.09 -25.04
CA LEU A 66 5.59 5.72 -25.58
C LEU A 66 5.78 5.69 -27.10
N ARG A 67 5.14 6.60 -27.85
CA ARG A 67 5.31 6.72 -29.31
C ARG A 67 6.75 7.04 -29.68
N THR A 68 7.34 8.03 -29.02
CA THR A 68 8.75 8.40 -29.22
C THR A 68 9.70 7.25 -28.89
N ALA A 69 9.43 6.51 -27.82
CA ALA A 69 10.24 5.35 -27.45
C ALA A 69 10.14 4.21 -28.48
N LEU A 70 8.96 4.02 -29.10
CA LEU A 70 8.76 3.05 -30.18
C LEU A 70 9.51 3.45 -31.45
N GLU A 71 9.46 4.72 -31.86
CA GLU A 71 10.26 5.21 -32.99
C GLU A 71 11.75 5.02 -32.74
N ARG A 72 12.23 5.33 -31.52
CA ARG A 72 13.62 5.09 -31.13
C ARG A 72 13.98 3.62 -31.21
N TRP A 73 13.09 2.72 -30.79
CA TRP A 73 13.28 1.29 -30.90
C TRP A 73 13.45 0.86 -32.36
N ASP A 74 12.57 1.29 -33.27
CA ASP A 74 12.60 0.93 -34.68
C ASP A 74 13.86 1.43 -35.41
N HIS A 75 14.50 2.49 -34.89
CA HIS A 75 15.73 3.06 -35.42
C HIS A 75 17.02 2.54 -34.76
N LEU A 76 16.94 1.58 -33.83
CA LEU A 76 18.14 0.98 -33.23
C LEU A 76 18.92 0.18 -34.29
N ALA A 77 20.18 0.54 -34.50
CA ALA A 77 21.07 -0.17 -35.42
C ALA A 77 21.30 -1.64 -35.00
N VAL A 78 21.22 -1.92 -33.69
CA VAL A 78 21.23 -3.27 -33.12
C VAL A 78 20.19 -3.30 -32.02
N HIS A 79 19.19 -4.16 -32.18
CA HIS A 79 18.32 -4.52 -31.07
C HIS A 79 19.13 -5.44 -30.15
N ALA A 80 19.41 -4.98 -28.93
CA ALA A 80 20.07 -5.83 -27.94
C ALA A 80 19.26 -7.13 -27.77
N THR A 81 19.87 -8.26 -28.12
CA THR A 81 19.30 -9.61 -27.92
C THR A 81 19.63 -10.15 -26.52
N SER A 82 20.29 -9.35 -25.68
CA SER A 82 20.54 -9.68 -24.29
C SER A 82 19.20 -10.03 -23.64
N GLU A 83 19.08 -11.22 -23.07
CA GLU A 83 17.94 -11.48 -22.20
C GLU A 83 17.99 -10.47 -21.05
N ALA A 84 16.85 -9.83 -20.76
CA ALA A 84 16.71 -9.17 -19.47
C ALA A 84 17.11 -10.20 -18.41
N PRO A 85 17.98 -9.88 -17.44
CA PRO A 85 18.54 -10.95 -16.64
C PRO A 85 17.40 -11.68 -15.90
N GLY A 86 17.52 -13.02 -15.82
CA GLY A 86 16.44 -13.96 -15.56
C GLY A 86 15.79 -13.84 -14.18
N GLU A 87 15.16 -14.91 -13.68
CA GLU A 87 14.70 -14.91 -12.29
C GLU A 87 15.89 -14.68 -11.35
N TYR A 88 15.89 -13.54 -10.67
CA TYR A 88 16.90 -13.21 -9.67
C TYR A 88 16.48 -13.77 -8.33
N ASP A 89 17.45 -14.18 -7.53
CA ASP A 89 17.23 -14.42 -6.11
C ASP A 89 16.54 -13.20 -5.50
N ARG A 90 15.38 -13.43 -4.90
CA ARG A 90 14.66 -12.36 -4.21
C ARG A 90 15.59 -11.85 -3.10
N PHE A 91 16.00 -10.60 -3.19
CA PHE A 91 16.83 -9.91 -2.18
C PHE A 91 16.24 -9.97 -0.76
N ARG A 92 14.97 -10.36 -0.63
CA ARG A 92 14.26 -10.60 0.63
C ARG A 92 13.44 -11.90 0.55
N PRO A 93 13.29 -12.61 1.68
CA PRO A 93 12.47 -13.82 1.73
C PRO A 93 11.03 -13.53 1.31
N ASP A 94 10.39 -14.53 0.70
CA ASP A 94 8.96 -14.47 0.42
C ASP A 94 8.18 -14.30 1.73
N ARG A 95 7.60 -13.12 1.93
CA ARG A 95 6.74 -12.80 3.09
C ARG A 95 5.26 -12.96 2.77
N TYR A 96 4.92 -13.51 1.61
CA TYR A 96 3.54 -13.73 1.23
C TYR A 96 2.85 -14.67 2.23
N PRO A 97 1.69 -14.29 2.80
CA PRO A 97 1.00 -15.10 3.80
C PRO A 97 0.28 -16.26 3.12
N HIS A 98 0.99 -17.37 2.88
CA HIS A 98 0.43 -18.55 2.21
C HIS A 98 -0.77 -19.12 2.97
N GLY A 99 -1.96 -18.91 2.40
CA GLY A 99 -3.23 -19.28 3.03
C GLY A 99 -3.63 -18.44 4.23
N GLY A 100 -3.10 -17.23 4.33
CA GLY A 100 -3.66 -16.16 5.14
C GLY A 100 -4.66 -15.31 4.35
N LEU A 101 -4.98 -14.14 4.89
CA LEU A 101 -5.90 -13.18 4.29
C LEU A 101 -5.11 -12.09 3.55
N VAL A 102 -5.40 -11.96 2.25
CA VAL A 102 -4.81 -10.95 1.38
C VAL A 102 -5.92 -10.02 0.91
N LEU A 103 -5.82 -8.75 1.29
CA LEU A 103 -6.80 -7.73 0.95
C LEU A 103 -6.17 -6.68 0.05
N ARG A 104 -6.95 -6.17 -0.90
CA ARG A 104 -6.70 -4.87 -1.54
C ARG A 104 -7.18 -3.79 -0.59
N ALA A 105 -6.36 -2.76 -0.38
CA ALA A 105 -6.67 -1.61 0.47
C ALA A 105 -6.77 -0.35 -0.40
N ILE A 106 -7.95 0.26 -0.47
CA ILE A 106 -8.20 1.45 -1.28
C ILE A 106 -8.48 2.64 -0.36
N ALA A 107 -7.69 3.70 -0.46
CA ALA A 107 -7.87 4.90 0.34
C ALA A 107 -8.38 6.08 -0.48
N ARG A 108 -9.34 6.83 0.10
CA ARG A 108 -9.88 8.07 -0.49
C ARG A 108 -10.21 9.11 0.58
N ASP A 109 -10.09 10.38 0.20
CA ASP A 109 -10.78 11.46 0.89
C ASP A 109 -12.29 11.33 0.65
N LEU A 110 -13.09 11.47 1.70
CA LEU A 110 -14.55 11.49 1.57
C LEU A 110 -15.03 12.91 1.23
N PRO A 111 -16.24 13.05 0.64
CA PRO A 111 -16.84 14.36 0.41
C PRO A 111 -16.89 15.20 1.68
N ARG A 112 -16.65 16.51 1.53
CA ARG A 112 -16.76 17.51 2.61
C ARG A 112 -17.97 18.38 2.33
N GLU A 113 -18.62 18.86 3.37
CA GLU A 113 -19.69 19.85 3.25
C GLU A 113 -19.17 21.14 2.61
N VAL A 114 -17.98 21.60 3.05
CA VAL A 114 -17.24 22.69 2.43
C VAL A 114 -15.83 22.21 2.10
N ASP A 115 -15.52 22.13 0.81
CA ASP A 115 -14.21 21.69 0.33
C ASP A 115 -13.35 22.87 -0.10
N THR A 116 -12.47 23.32 0.81
CA THR A 116 -11.54 24.44 0.60
C THR A 116 -10.21 24.04 -0.03
N ARG A 117 -10.04 22.75 -0.38
CA ARG A 117 -8.81 22.26 -1.03
C ARG A 117 -8.64 22.95 -2.38
N ILE A 118 -7.38 23.19 -2.75
CA ILE A 118 -7.01 23.63 -4.10
C ILE A 118 -7.60 22.64 -5.11
N ASP A 119 -8.19 23.17 -6.18
CA ASP A 119 -8.80 22.39 -7.25
C ASP A 119 -7.74 21.79 -8.17
N ASP A 120 -7.06 20.76 -7.67
CA ASP A 120 -6.07 20.00 -8.39
C ASP A 120 -6.24 18.49 -8.17
N TRP A 121 -5.27 17.70 -8.67
CA TRP A 121 -5.28 16.24 -8.58
C TRP A 121 -5.48 15.70 -7.16
N ARG A 122 -5.07 16.44 -6.11
CA ARG A 122 -5.16 16.03 -4.70
C ARG A 122 -6.60 15.92 -4.23
N LYS A 123 -7.52 16.67 -4.84
CA LYS A 123 -8.94 16.70 -4.48
C LYS A 123 -9.68 15.43 -4.88
N ILE A 124 -9.27 14.82 -5.99
CA ILE A 124 -9.81 13.57 -6.55
C ILE A 124 -8.86 12.37 -6.36
N ALA A 125 -7.81 12.55 -5.57
CA ALA A 125 -6.80 11.53 -5.35
C ALA A 125 -7.40 10.29 -4.66
N TRP A 126 -6.86 9.15 -5.06
CA TRP A 126 -7.09 7.87 -4.41
C TRP A 126 -5.82 7.05 -4.54
N ASN A 127 -5.66 6.05 -3.69
CA ASN A 127 -4.51 5.17 -3.76
C ASN A 127 -4.89 3.73 -3.44
N LEU A 128 -4.02 2.80 -3.83
CA LEU A 128 -4.15 1.37 -3.66
C LEU A 128 -2.89 0.83 -2.97
N ASP A 129 -3.08 -0.01 -1.97
CA ASP A 129 -2.06 -0.84 -1.36
C ASP A 129 -2.64 -2.25 -1.13
N TYR A 130 -1.90 -3.12 -0.48
CA TYR A 130 -2.39 -4.41 -0.01
C TYR A 130 -2.31 -4.51 1.52
N ALA A 131 -3.09 -5.41 2.10
CA ALA A 131 -3.00 -5.78 3.50
C ALA A 131 -2.89 -7.30 3.64
N TRP A 132 -1.86 -7.75 4.36
CA TRP A 132 -1.49 -9.15 4.47
C TRP A 132 -1.56 -9.59 5.93
N PHE A 133 -2.40 -10.60 6.18
CA PHE A 133 -2.58 -11.20 7.49
C PHE A 133 -2.29 -12.70 7.42
N THR A 134 -1.80 -13.29 8.52
CA THR A 134 -1.59 -14.74 8.61
C THR A 134 -2.92 -15.49 8.61
N ARG A 135 -2.84 -16.82 8.52
CA ARG A 135 -4.02 -17.68 8.62
C ARG A 135 -4.67 -17.58 10.00
N GLU A 136 -3.84 -17.56 11.04
CA GLU A 136 -4.27 -17.50 12.44
C GLU A 136 -4.92 -16.15 12.74
N GLU A 137 -4.34 -15.05 12.26
CA GLU A 137 -4.95 -13.72 12.33
C GLU A 137 -6.32 -13.72 11.64
N ALA A 138 -6.42 -14.23 10.41
CA ALA A 138 -7.68 -14.28 9.67
C ALA A 138 -8.75 -15.13 10.36
N ALA A 139 -8.38 -16.31 10.85
CA ALA A 139 -9.29 -17.23 11.52
C ALA A 139 -9.86 -16.66 12.84
N SER A 140 -9.15 -15.74 13.50
CA SER A 140 -9.63 -15.08 14.73
C SER A 140 -10.93 -14.27 14.53
N LEU A 141 -11.25 -13.89 13.29
CA LEU A 141 -12.49 -13.19 12.94
C LEU A 141 -13.69 -14.12 12.80
N VAL A 142 -13.54 -15.42 13.04
CA VAL A 142 -14.62 -16.41 12.90
C VAL A 142 -14.79 -17.12 14.23
N PRO A 143 -15.95 -16.99 14.91
CA PRO A 143 -16.20 -17.69 16.17
C PRO A 143 -16.14 -19.21 16.01
N ASP A 144 -15.65 -19.90 17.05
CA ASP A 144 -15.73 -21.36 17.15
C ASP A 144 -16.39 -21.74 18.50
N PRO A 145 -17.62 -22.30 18.50
CA PRO A 145 -18.41 -22.69 17.33
C PRO A 145 -19.04 -21.50 16.59
N ALA A 146 -19.03 -21.54 15.26
CA ALA A 146 -19.67 -20.54 14.40
C ALA A 146 -21.20 -20.76 14.32
N LEU A 147 -21.92 -20.25 15.31
CA LEU A 147 -23.39 -20.25 15.39
C LEU A 147 -23.93 -18.83 15.21
N PRO A 148 -25.12 -18.62 14.61
CA PRO A 148 -25.73 -17.29 14.52
C PRO A 148 -25.78 -16.58 15.88
N GLY A 149 -25.32 -15.33 15.91
CA GLY A 149 -25.17 -14.53 17.12
C GLY A 149 -23.89 -14.77 17.92
N ALA A 150 -23.09 -15.80 17.59
CA ALA A 150 -21.77 -15.99 18.19
C ALA A 150 -20.84 -14.84 17.80
N THR A 151 -19.97 -14.45 18.72
CA THR A 151 -19.06 -13.31 18.58
C THR A 151 -17.62 -13.74 18.74
N ALA A 152 -16.71 -13.10 18.02
CA ALA A 152 -15.27 -13.27 18.22
C ALA A 152 -14.57 -11.91 18.11
N GLU A 153 -13.62 -11.70 19.00
CA GLU A 153 -12.67 -10.58 18.92
C GLU A 153 -11.53 -10.99 17.99
N ALA A 154 -11.16 -10.08 17.10
CA ALA A 154 -9.97 -10.26 16.28
C ALA A 154 -8.72 -10.36 17.17
N SER A 155 -7.72 -11.10 16.70
CA SER A 155 -6.47 -11.22 17.44
C SER A 155 -5.79 -9.85 17.60
N PRO A 156 -5.07 -9.62 18.72
CA PRO A 156 -4.32 -8.39 18.93
C PRO A 156 -3.34 -8.08 17.78
N GLU A 157 -2.75 -9.11 17.18
CA GLU A 157 -1.83 -9.00 16.04
C GLU A 157 -2.53 -8.46 14.80
N LEU A 158 -3.73 -8.98 14.49
CA LEU A 158 -4.55 -8.49 13.38
C LEU A 158 -4.89 -7.01 13.56
N VAL A 159 -5.43 -6.65 14.73
CA VAL A 159 -5.86 -5.27 15.03
C VAL A 159 -4.67 -4.32 14.99
N ARG A 160 -3.55 -4.70 15.62
CA ARG A 160 -2.29 -3.94 15.58
C ARG A 160 -1.83 -3.73 14.14
N ARG A 161 -1.86 -4.77 13.32
CA ARG A 161 -1.38 -4.71 11.95
C ARG A 161 -2.27 -3.84 11.07
N LEU A 162 -3.59 -4.02 11.18
CA LEU A 162 -4.59 -3.20 10.51
C LEU A 162 -4.38 -1.72 10.84
N GLY A 163 -4.33 -1.37 12.13
CA GLY A 163 -4.12 0.00 12.58
C GLY A 163 -2.78 0.59 12.14
N ARG A 164 -1.67 -0.08 12.48
CA ARG A 164 -0.34 0.51 12.30
C ARG A 164 0.12 0.61 10.86
N PHE A 165 -0.24 -0.38 10.05
CA PHE A 165 0.32 -0.53 8.71
C PHE A 165 -0.69 -0.24 7.60
N HIS A 166 -1.99 -0.34 7.86
CA HIS A 166 -3.01 -0.23 6.80
C HIS A 166 -3.99 0.93 6.97
N LEU A 167 -4.18 1.44 8.19
CA LEU A 167 -4.95 2.66 8.46
C LEU A 167 -4.06 3.91 8.49
N ARG A 168 -3.30 4.10 7.41
CA ARG A 168 -2.45 5.29 7.20
C ARG A 168 -3.13 6.24 6.22
N ASP A 169 -2.80 7.53 6.23
CA ASP A 169 -3.24 8.47 5.19
C ASP A 169 -2.38 8.34 3.92
N PHE A 170 -2.60 7.25 3.18
CA PHE A 170 -1.90 6.96 1.93
C PHE A 170 -2.65 7.45 0.68
N VAL A 171 -3.72 8.26 0.83
CA VAL A 171 -4.57 8.74 -0.28
C VAL A 171 -3.77 9.41 -1.41
N ARG A 172 -2.71 10.14 -1.06
CA ARG A 172 -1.92 10.97 -2.00
C ARG A 172 -0.45 10.58 -2.09
N GLY A 173 -0.03 9.52 -1.40
CA GLY A 173 1.36 9.09 -1.38
C GLY A 173 1.67 8.07 -0.28
N GLU A 174 2.90 8.07 0.21
CA GLU A 174 3.48 6.95 0.96
C GLU A 174 3.90 7.36 2.38
N PRO A 175 2.96 7.47 3.34
CA PRO A 175 3.28 7.82 4.73
C PRO A 175 4.07 6.70 5.43
N ALA A 176 4.76 7.05 6.51
CA ALA A 176 5.38 6.09 7.41
C ALA A 176 4.30 5.26 8.15
N PRO A 177 4.60 4.02 8.58
CA PRO A 177 3.72 3.30 9.49
C PRO A 177 3.60 4.01 10.84
N TRP A 178 2.49 3.78 11.53
CA TRP A 178 2.32 4.31 12.88
C TRP A 178 3.28 3.62 13.86
N PRO A 179 3.89 4.39 14.79
CA PRO A 179 4.68 3.80 15.87
C PRO A 179 3.78 2.94 16.78
N ALA A 180 4.40 2.09 17.61
CA ALA A 180 3.65 1.12 18.40
C ALA A 180 2.73 1.76 19.43
N ASP A 181 3.15 2.88 20.00
CA ASP A 181 2.45 3.68 21.01
C ASP A 181 1.34 4.58 20.43
N ALA A 182 1.21 4.67 19.10
CA ALA A 182 0.18 5.49 18.47
C ALA A 182 -1.24 4.93 18.61
N LEU A 183 -1.36 3.63 18.91
CA LEU A 183 -2.61 2.90 18.92
C LEU A 183 -3.29 3.06 20.29
N HIS A 184 -4.14 4.08 20.44
CA HIS A 184 -4.80 4.42 21.70
C HIS A 184 -6.10 3.68 21.95
N GLU A 185 -6.82 3.32 20.88
CA GLU A 185 -7.99 2.47 20.90
C GLU A 185 -7.91 1.54 19.70
N ALA A 186 -8.18 0.26 19.90
CA ALA A 186 -8.13 -0.70 18.81
C ALA A 186 -8.98 -1.93 19.13
N SER A 187 -10.08 -2.04 18.41
CA SER A 187 -10.95 -3.21 18.45
C SER A 187 -11.45 -3.53 17.05
N LEU A 188 -11.61 -4.81 16.79
CA LEU A 188 -12.35 -5.34 15.68
C LEU A 188 -12.98 -6.64 16.15
N SER A 189 -14.29 -6.72 16.06
CA SER A 189 -15.05 -7.90 16.44
C SER A 189 -15.94 -8.33 15.29
N SER A 190 -16.35 -9.58 15.36
CA SER A 190 -17.22 -10.24 14.40
C SER A 190 -18.45 -10.78 15.12
N VAL A 191 -19.58 -10.80 14.41
CA VAL A 191 -20.79 -11.49 14.84
C VAL A 191 -21.24 -12.38 13.68
N VAL A 192 -21.46 -13.67 13.93
CA VAL A 192 -22.04 -14.56 12.92
C VAL A 192 -23.47 -14.14 12.64
N THR A 193 -23.74 -13.72 11.41
CA THR A 193 -25.08 -13.32 10.96
C THR A 193 -25.79 -14.44 10.20
N GLY A 194 -25.04 -15.41 9.68
CA GLY A 194 -25.60 -16.55 8.94
C GLY A 194 -24.65 -17.73 8.85
N VAL A 195 -25.24 -18.92 8.71
CA VAL A 195 -24.53 -20.17 8.41
C VAL A 195 -25.33 -20.91 7.34
N SER A 196 -24.70 -21.20 6.20
CA SER A 196 -25.31 -21.91 5.08
C SER A 196 -24.34 -22.97 4.58
N GLY A 197 -24.60 -24.24 4.92
CA GLY A 197 -23.66 -25.33 4.65
C GLY A 197 -22.29 -25.06 5.28
N ASP A 198 -21.25 -25.01 4.45
CA ASP A 198 -19.88 -24.73 4.86
C ASP A 198 -19.52 -23.24 4.88
N THR A 199 -20.46 -22.35 4.52
CA THR A 199 -20.25 -20.91 4.52
C THR A 199 -20.77 -20.27 5.81
N VAL A 200 -19.93 -19.46 6.46
CA VAL A 200 -20.27 -18.64 7.62
C VAL A 200 -20.20 -17.17 7.20
N THR A 201 -21.30 -16.45 7.35
CA THR A 201 -21.33 -14.99 7.16
C THR A 201 -21.13 -14.32 8.50
N VAL A 202 -20.19 -13.37 8.56
CA VAL A 202 -19.93 -12.55 9.73
C VAL A 202 -20.08 -11.07 9.40
N SER A 203 -20.68 -10.32 10.31
CA SER A 203 -20.64 -8.86 10.29
C SER A 203 -19.49 -8.38 11.16
N LEU A 204 -18.72 -7.42 10.66
CA LEU A 204 -17.50 -6.90 11.27
C LEU A 204 -17.75 -5.49 11.81
N HIS A 205 -17.32 -5.23 13.05
CA HIS A 205 -17.46 -3.92 13.69
C HIS A 205 -16.22 -3.60 14.52
N GLY A 206 -15.80 -2.34 14.53
CA GLY A 206 -14.64 -1.97 15.33
C GLY A 206 -14.42 -0.48 15.42
N ARG A 207 -13.42 -0.11 16.22
CA ARG A 207 -12.91 1.26 16.30
C ARG A 207 -11.40 1.25 16.47
N ILE A 208 -10.73 2.10 15.71
CA ILE A 208 -9.29 2.31 15.83
C ILE A 208 -9.01 3.80 15.94
N ARG A 209 -8.36 4.21 17.03
CA ARG A 209 -7.89 5.58 17.25
C ARG A 209 -6.37 5.61 17.28
N LEU A 210 -5.82 6.34 16.32
CA LEU A 210 -4.39 6.49 16.09
C LEU A 210 -4.00 7.95 16.31
N GLU A 211 -2.99 8.20 17.14
CA GLU A 211 -2.42 9.54 17.34
C GLU A 211 -0.90 9.44 17.53
N ALA A 212 -0.13 10.26 16.83
CA ALA A 212 1.32 10.32 16.99
C ALA A 212 1.86 11.62 16.40
N GLU A 213 3.02 12.04 16.89
CA GLU A 213 3.80 13.09 16.23
C GLU A 213 4.79 12.47 15.24
N PHE A 214 4.67 12.83 13.96
CA PHE A 214 5.64 12.42 12.95
C PHE A 214 6.67 13.52 12.74
N ARG A 215 7.94 13.13 12.69
CA ARG A 215 9.07 14.03 12.44
C ARG A 215 9.82 13.57 11.20
N TRP A 216 10.15 14.51 10.32
CA TRP A 216 10.92 14.22 9.10
C TRP A 216 11.78 15.42 8.70
N VAL A 217 12.79 15.15 7.87
CA VAL A 217 13.59 16.20 7.23
C VAL A 217 13.17 16.27 5.77
N ARG A 218 12.70 17.44 5.31
CA ARG A 218 12.23 17.59 3.93
C ARG A 218 13.41 17.60 2.97
N GLN A 219 13.32 16.76 1.94
CA GLN A 219 14.31 16.75 0.87
C GLN A 219 14.15 18.03 0.05
N GLY A 220 15.22 18.85 -0.01
CA GLY A 220 15.26 20.09 -0.78
C GLY A 220 15.74 21.28 0.04
N ASP A 221 15.16 21.50 1.22
CA ASP A 221 15.54 22.58 2.14
C ASP A 221 16.34 22.08 3.36
N GLY A 222 16.29 20.77 3.65
CA GLY A 222 16.99 20.17 4.79
C GLY A 222 16.38 20.54 6.14
N GLN A 223 15.16 21.10 6.16
CA GLN A 223 14.52 21.54 7.39
C GLN A 223 13.81 20.38 8.09
N SER A 224 13.90 20.38 9.42
CA SER A 224 13.15 19.48 10.28
C SER A 224 11.71 19.94 10.41
N HIS A 225 10.78 19.04 10.15
CA HIS A 225 9.35 19.24 10.33
C HIS A 225 8.81 18.26 11.37
N ALA A 226 7.76 18.68 12.07
CA ALA A 226 6.99 17.85 12.98
C ALA A 226 5.50 18.13 12.74
N SER A 227 4.67 17.09 12.80
CA SER A 227 3.23 17.26 12.72
C SER A 227 2.53 16.22 13.61
N PRO A 228 1.63 16.67 14.51
CA PRO A 228 0.70 15.76 15.15
C PRO A 228 -0.25 15.22 14.08
N CYS A 229 -0.33 13.91 13.98
CA CYS A 229 -1.22 13.21 13.06
C CYS A 229 -2.20 12.37 13.86
N SER A 230 -3.42 12.25 13.34
CA SER A 230 -4.43 11.35 13.91
C SER A 230 -5.30 10.70 12.85
N PHE A 231 -5.89 9.55 13.21
CA PHE A 231 -7.00 8.96 12.49
C PHE A 231 -7.91 8.23 13.50
N ASP A 232 -9.14 8.72 13.66
CA ASP A 232 -10.18 8.08 14.47
C ASP A 232 -11.15 7.40 13.52
N ALA A 233 -11.03 6.09 13.37
CA ALA A 233 -11.76 5.31 12.38
C ALA A 233 -12.79 4.40 13.05
N THR A 234 -14.03 4.47 12.56
CA THR A 234 -15.04 3.43 12.79
C THR A 234 -14.94 2.40 11.69
N LEU A 235 -14.98 1.12 12.06
CA LEU A 235 -14.90 -0.01 11.15
C LEU A 235 -16.26 -0.71 11.07
N SER A 236 -16.71 -0.98 9.85
CA SER A 236 -17.94 -1.73 9.59
C SER A 236 -17.80 -2.55 8.31
N GLY A 237 -18.29 -3.78 8.32
CA GLY A 237 -18.16 -4.66 7.15
C GLY A 237 -18.93 -5.97 7.25
N GLU A 238 -18.72 -6.80 6.25
CA GLU A 238 -19.25 -8.16 6.14
C GLU A 238 -18.20 -9.05 5.48
N ALA A 239 -18.12 -10.31 5.90
CA ALA A 239 -17.24 -11.29 5.29
C ALA A 239 -17.91 -12.68 5.26
N GLU A 240 -17.51 -13.51 4.31
CA GLU A 240 -17.96 -14.90 4.18
C GLU A 240 -16.77 -15.84 4.28
N TRP A 241 -16.82 -16.73 5.26
CA TRP A 241 -15.81 -17.74 5.53
C TRP A 241 -16.24 -19.11 5.04
N ASP A 242 -15.39 -19.76 4.27
CA ASP A 242 -15.54 -21.15 3.85
C ASP A 242 -14.82 -22.08 4.83
N ARG A 243 -15.59 -22.94 5.52
CA ARG A 243 -15.09 -23.92 6.49
C ARG A 243 -14.25 -25.02 5.86
N MET A 244 -14.49 -25.36 4.59
CA MET A 244 -13.76 -26.42 3.91
C MET A 244 -12.34 -25.99 3.58
N THR A 245 -12.17 -24.76 3.13
CA THR A 245 -10.84 -24.21 2.80
C THR A 245 -10.18 -23.49 3.97
N GLY A 246 -10.95 -23.12 4.99
CA GLY A 246 -10.47 -22.33 6.13
C GLY A 246 -10.03 -20.94 5.69
N ARG A 247 -10.82 -20.28 4.84
CA ARG A 247 -10.50 -18.98 4.23
C ARG A 247 -11.74 -18.13 4.02
N PHE A 248 -11.54 -16.82 3.98
CA PHE A 248 -12.56 -15.91 3.47
C PHE A 248 -12.68 -16.03 1.95
N VAL A 249 -13.91 -16.21 1.46
CA VAL A 249 -14.28 -16.16 0.04
C VAL A 249 -14.89 -14.82 -0.36
N ARG A 250 -15.30 -14.04 0.65
CA ARG A 250 -15.67 -12.63 0.53
C ARG A 250 -15.18 -11.89 1.77
N PHE A 251 -14.70 -10.67 1.59
CA PHE A 251 -14.29 -9.81 2.70
C PHE A 251 -14.48 -8.35 2.27
N ASP A 252 -15.42 -7.65 2.88
CA ASP A 252 -15.69 -6.22 2.64
C ASP A 252 -15.62 -5.49 3.98
N LEU A 253 -14.64 -4.60 4.16
CA LEU A 253 -14.49 -3.81 5.38
C LEU A 253 -14.21 -2.35 5.03
N ALA A 254 -14.98 -1.43 5.59
CA ALA A 254 -14.71 0.00 5.49
C ALA A 254 -14.25 0.53 6.85
N ALA A 255 -13.12 1.23 6.87
CA ALA A 255 -12.66 2.03 7.99
C ALA A 255 -12.77 3.51 7.61
N SER A 256 -13.59 4.28 8.32
CA SER A 256 -13.83 5.69 7.98
C SER A 256 -13.92 6.59 9.20
N GLY A 257 -13.50 7.84 9.03
CA GLY A 257 -13.57 8.85 10.07
C GLY A 257 -12.62 10.02 9.85
N PRO A 258 -12.47 10.93 10.82
CA PRO A 258 -11.61 12.10 10.69
C PRO A 258 -10.13 11.72 10.77
N ARG A 259 -9.36 12.20 9.80
CA ARG A 259 -7.89 12.23 9.84
C ARG A 259 -7.40 13.65 10.06
N ALA A 260 -6.24 13.80 10.70
CA ALA A 260 -5.55 15.08 10.84
C ALA A 260 -4.03 14.95 10.67
N GLY A 261 -3.38 16.08 10.39
CA GLY A 261 -1.92 16.20 10.26
C GLY A 261 -1.39 15.96 8.85
N THR A 262 -0.06 15.99 8.75
CA THR A 262 0.69 15.74 7.51
C THR A 262 1.94 14.94 7.81
N GLN A 263 2.36 14.12 6.86
CA GLN A 263 3.65 13.44 6.88
C GLN A 263 4.48 13.86 5.66
N GLN A 264 5.73 13.40 5.61
CA GLN A 264 6.67 13.77 4.55
C GLN A 264 6.13 13.58 3.12
N TYR A 265 5.38 12.50 2.89
CA TYR A 265 5.02 12.06 1.53
C TYR A 265 3.50 11.88 1.31
N ASN A 266 2.63 12.44 2.15
CA ASN A 266 1.19 12.37 1.95
C ASN A 266 0.57 13.64 1.34
N ASN A 267 1.37 14.65 0.96
CA ASN A 267 0.90 15.85 0.26
C ASN A 267 -0.28 16.57 0.95
N ARG A 268 -0.19 16.77 2.27
CA ARG A 268 -1.18 17.48 3.11
C ARG A 268 -0.71 18.81 3.73
N PRO A 269 0.35 19.52 3.29
CA PRO A 269 0.86 20.70 4.02
C PRO A 269 -0.18 21.84 4.15
N ASP A 270 -1.18 21.86 3.27
CA ASP A 270 -2.28 22.82 3.18
C ASP A 270 -3.66 22.19 3.45
N ASP A 271 -3.71 20.95 3.93
CA ASP A 271 -4.95 20.18 4.14
C ASP A 271 -4.82 19.32 5.41
N LEU A 272 -4.58 19.97 6.54
CA LEU A 272 -4.27 19.31 7.82
C LEU A 272 -5.47 18.67 8.52
N GLY A 273 -6.71 18.96 8.10
CA GLY A 273 -7.91 18.44 8.74
C GLY A 273 -8.27 19.14 10.07
N PRO A 274 -9.15 18.56 10.89
CA PRO A 274 -9.81 17.25 10.71
C PRO A 274 -10.60 17.18 9.40
N ALA A 275 -10.46 16.06 8.68
CA ALA A 275 -11.19 15.85 7.44
C ALA A 275 -11.56 14.37 7.26
N PRO A 276 -12.69 14.07 6.60
CA PRO A 276 -13.16 12.70 6.50
C PRO A 276 -12.34 11.92 5.45
N MET A 277 -11.91 10.73 5.81
CA MET A 277 -11.18 9.78 4.97
C MET A 277 -11.76 8.38 5.17
N ALA A 278 -11.65 7.54 4.15
CA ALA A 278 -11.94 6.12 4.26
C ALA A 278 -10.82 5.27 3.66
N VAL A 279 -10.62 4.09 4.25
CA VAL A 279 -9.88 2.97 3.68
C VAL A 279 -10.84 1.80 3.58
N VAL A 280 -11.02 1.27 2.38
CA VAL A 280 -11.85 0.08 2.12
C VAL A 280 -10.94 -1.10 1.83
N PHE A 281 -11.28 -2.25 2.38
CA PHE A 281 -10.60 -3.51 2.21
C PHE A 281 -11.53 -4.50 1.50
N GLU A 282 -11.04 -5.06 0.42
CA GLU A 282 -11.72 -6.10 -0.36
C GLU A 282 -10.77 -7.30 -0.56
N LEU A 283 -11.31 -8.52 -0.69
CA LEU A 283 -10.48 -9.69 -0.97
C LEU A 283 -9.67 -9.48 -2.26
N ALA A 284 -8.35 -9.71 -2.20
CA ALA A 284 -7.50 -9.64 -3.37
C ALA A 284 -7.74 -10.84 -4.30
N GLY A 285 -7.47 -10.66 -5.60
CA GLY A 285 -7.45 -11.77 -6.54
C GLY A 285 -6.22 -12.68 -6.39
N ASP A 286 -6.08 -13.65 -7.28
CA ASP A 286 -4.96 -14.61 -7.26
C ASP A 286 -3.87 -14.33 -8.30
N SER A 287 -4.01 -13.27 -9.10
CA SER A 287 -3.02 -12.97 -10.13
C SER A 287 -1.71 -12.46 -9.53
N PRO A 288 -0.56 -12.51 -10.24
CA PRO A 288 0.70 -12.03 -9.71
C PRO A 288 0.69 -10.58 -9.21
N ARG A 289 -0.15 -9.71 -9.78
CA ARG A 289 -0.32 -8.32 -9.31
C ARG A 289 -1.03 -8.25 -7.95
N ASP A 290 -1.92 -9.19 -7.66
CA ASP A 290 -2.71 -9.23 -6.43
C ASP A 290 -1.87 -9.75 -5.24
N ARG A 291 -0.68 -10.30 -5.54
CA ARG A 291 0.35 -10.70 -4.58
C ARG A 291 1.43 -9.63 -4.42
N THR A 292 1.17 -8.39 -4.81
CA THR A 292 2.11 -7.29 -4.59
C THR A 292 2.25 -7.07 -3.07
N PRO A 293 3.48 -7.03 -2.53
CA PRO A 293 3.67 -6.80 -1.11
C PRO A 293 3.20 -5.41 -0.67
N PRO A 294 2.56 -5.30 0.52
CA PRO A 294 2.22 -4.01 1.11
C PRO A 294 3.45 -3.11 1.21
N HIS A 295 3.26 -1.80 1.05
CA HIS A 295 4.36 -0.84 1.14
C HIS A 295 5.21 -1.02 2.43
N THR A 296 4.54 -1.36 3.54
CA THR A 296 5.17 -1.51 4.86
C THR A 296 5.65 -2.92 5.19
N VAL A 297 5.56 -3.89 4.28
CA VAL A 297 5.87 -5.31 4.56
C VAL A 297 7.31 -5.54 5.03
N LEU A 298 8.22 -4.65 4.63
CA LEU A 298 9.64 -4.71 4.98
C LEU A 298 9.92 -4.16 6.38
N HIS A 299 8.94 -3.52 7.02
CA HIS A 299 9.05 -3.13 8.41
C HIS A 299 9.25 -4.38 9.28
N ALA A 300 10.25 -4.36 10.17
CA ALA A 300 10.63 -5.53 10.95
C ALA A 300 9.45 -6.10 11.77
N GLN A 301 8.61 -5.20 12.29
CA GLN A 301 7.43 -5.54 13.10
C GLN A 301 6.16 -5.84 12.28
N TYR A 302 6.25 -5.97 10.95
CA TYR A 302 5.06 -6.22 10.14
C TYR A 302 4.45 -7.60 10.48
N PHE A 303 5.26 -8.66 10.41
CA PHE A 303 4.95 -9.99 10.97
C PHE A 303 5.72 -10.29 12.27
N GLY A 304 6.60 -9.38 12.71
CA GLY A 304 7.42 -9.56 13.91
C GLY A 304 6.72 -9.13 15.20
N GLU A 305 7.39 -9.41 16.33
CA GLU A 305 6.96 -8.98 17.66
C GLU A 305 6.84 -7.45 17.75
N PRO A 306 5.88 -6.93 18.54
CA PRO A 306 5.90 -5.52 18.96
C PRO A 306 7.23 -5.23 19.68
N ALA A 307 7.87 -4.08 19.37
CA ALA A 307 8.93 -3.56 20.23
C ALA A 307 8.35 -2.61 21.28
#